data_AF-A0A530LEX5-F1
#
_entry.id   AF-A0A530LEX5-F1
#
_cell.length_a   1.000
_cell.length_b   1.000
_cell.length_c   1.000
_cell.angle_alpha   90.00
_cell.angle_beta   90.00
_cell.angle_gamma   90.00
#
_symmetry.space_group_name_H-M   'P 1'
#
loop_
_entity.id
_entity.type
_entity.pdbx_description
1 polymer ?
#
loop_
_entity_poly.entity_id
_entity_poly.type
_entity_poly.pdbx_seq_one_letter_code
_entity_poly.pdbx_strand_id
1 'polypeptide(L)'
;MAAEASNSDLIQVVALLAAGVVAVPIFRRMGLGSILGYLAAGVVIGPFGLRIFSESEAILHVAELGVVMFLFIIGLEMQPSRLWGLRREIFGLGALQVGVCAVLLTGVGLAGGFPI
;
A
#
# COMPACT_ATOMS: atom_id res chain seq x y z
N MET A 1 -3.07 -30.55 16.05
CA MET A 1 -3.02 -29.18 16.60
C MET A 1 -1.81 -28.36 16.14
N ALA A 2 -0.55 -28.62 16.56
CA ALA A 2 0.60 -27.80 16.09
C ALA A 2 0.88 -27.87 14.57
N ALA A 3 0.59 -29.02 13.94
CA ALA A 3 0.77 -29.20 12.49
C ALA A 3 -0.34 -28.56 11.62
N GLU A 4 -1.55 -28.38 12.15
CA GLU A 4 -2.67 -27.78 11.40
C GLU A 4 -2.57 -26.25 11.32
N ALA A 5 -2.03 -25.62 12.36
CA ALA A 5 -1.75 -24.18 12.38
C ALA A 5 -0.75 -23.81 11.27
N SER A 6 0.36 -24.55 11.16
CA SER A 6 1.39 -24.31 10.15
C SER A 6 0.91 -24.48 8.70
N ASN A 7 -0.03 -25.40 8.44
CA ASN A 7 -0.57 -25.60 7.08
C ASN A 7 -1.50 -24.43 6.67
N SER A 8 -2.33 -23.96 7.60
CA SER A 8 -3.24 -22.83 7.35
C SER A 8 -2.48 -21.54 7.08
N ASP A 9 -1.40 -21.28 7.83
CA ASP A 9 -0.53 -20.10 7.63
C ASP A 9 0.18 -20.16 6.27
N LEU A 10 0.66 -21.33 5.86
CA LEU A 10 1.31 -21.49 4.55
C LEU A 10 0.33 -21.25 3.40
N ILE A 11 -0.90 -21.77 3.51
CA ILE A 11 -1.95 -21.55 2.51
C ILE A 11 -2.27 -20.06 2.39
N GLN A 12 -2.36 -19.34 3.52
CA GLN A 12 -2.58 -17.91 3.54
C GLN A 12 -1.44 -17.14 2.86
N VAL A 13 -0.18 -17.40 3.23
CA VAL A 13 1.00 -16.76 2.61
C VAL A 13 1.04 -17.05 1.10
N VAL A 14 0.82 -18.29 0.68
CA VAL A 14 0.78 -18.66 -0.73
C VAL A 14 -0.35 -17.95 -1.47
N ALA A 15 -1.55 -17.85 -0.87
CA ALA A 15 -2.67 -17.13 -1.45
C ALA A 15 -2.36 -15.63 -1.65
N LEU A 16 -1.74 -14.99 -0.65
CA LEU A 16 -1.33 -13.59 -0.71
C LEU A 16 -0.28 -13.35 -1.81
N LEU A 17 0.75 -14.19 -1.87
CA LEU A 17 1.77 -14.13 -2.92
C LEU A 17 1.16 -14.38 -4.31
N ALA A 18 0.30 -15.40 -4.45
CA ALA A 18 -0.36 -15.73 -5.71
C ALA A 18 -1.25 -14.57 -6.19
N ALA A 19 -1.99 -13.92 -5.30
CA ALA A 19 -2.82 -12.79 -5.65
C ALA A 19 -2.00 -11.59 -6.13
N GLY A 20 -0.88 -11.29 -5.48
CA GLY A 20 0.06 -10.28 -5.97
C GLY A 20 0.61 -10.62 -7.35
N VAL A 21 1.08 -11.86 -7.55
CA VAL A 21 1.63 -12.36 -8.82
C VAL A 21 0.61 -12.31 -9.95
N VAL A 22 -0.69 -12.50 -9.68
CA VAL A 22 -1.76 -12.45 -10.69
C VAL A 22 -2.26 -11.02 -10.90
N ALA A 23 -2.55 -10.27 -9.84
CA ALA A 23 -3.16 -8.94 -9.95
C ALA A 23 -2.22 -7.90 -10.57
N VAL A 24 -0.94 -7.90 -10.19
CA VAL A 24 0.04 -6.92 -10.68
C VAL A 24 0.21 -6.94 -12.20
N PRO A 25 0.44 -8.08 -12.88
CA PRO A 25 0.56 -8.09 -14.34
C PRO A 25 -0.75 -7.74 -15.04
N ILE A 26 -1.91 -8.07 -14.46
CA ILE A 26 -3.22 -7.66 -14.99
C ILE A 26 -3.34 -6.14 -14.97
N PHE A 27 -3.09 -5.51 -13.82
CA PHE A 27 -3.15 -4.04 -13.69
C PHE A 27 -2.11 -3.35 -14.56
N ARG A 28 -0.89 -3.89 -14.64
CA ARG A 28 0.15 -3.37 -15.52
C ARG A 28 -0.23 -3.48 -17.00
N ARG A 29 -0.92 -4.54 -17.42
CA ARG A 29 -1.45 -4.67 -18.79
C ARG A 29 -2.56 -3.68 -19.10
N MET A 30 -3.34 -3.27 -18.10
CA MET A 30 -4.33 -2.20 -18.23
C MET A 30 -3.71 -0.79 -18.23
N GLY A 31 -2.38 -0.67 -18.13
CA GLY A 31 -1.70 0.63 -18.06
C GLY A 31 -1.75 1.29 -16.68
N LEU A 32 -2.21 0.57 -15.65
CA LEU A 32 -2.27 1.06 -14.27
C LEU A 32 -0.96 0.77 -13.52
N GLY A 33 -0.66 1.58 -12.50
CA GLY A 33 0.52 1.38 -11.64
C GLY A 33 0.47 0.06 -10.86
N SER A 34 1.64 -0.55 -10.61
CA SER A 34 1.75 -1.82 -9.89
C SER A 34 1.20 -1.77 -8.46
N ILE A 35 1.30 -0.61 -7.80
CA ILE A 35 0.77 -0.38 -6.45
C ILE A 35 -0.75 -0.60 -6.41
N LEU A 36 -1.48 -0.17 -7.45
CA LEU A 36 -2.92 -0.40 -7.54
C LEU A 36 -3.25 -1.90 -7.64
N GLY A 37 -2.42 -2.68 -8.34
CA GLY A 37 -2.55 -4.13 -8.39
C GLY A 37 -2.36 -4.79 -7.03
N TYR A 38 -1.37 -4.36 -6.24
CA TYR A 38 -1.17 -4.85 -4.87
C TYR A 38 -2.33 -4.49 -3.95
N LEU A 39 -2.85 -3.27 -4.03
CA LEU A 39 -4.02 -2.84 -3.26
C LEU A 39 -5.28 -3.64 -3.64
N ALA A 40 -5.53 -3.83 -4.93
CA ALA A 40 -6.65 -4.61 -5.42
C ALA A 40 -6.57 -6.07 -4.95
N ALA A 41 -5.38 -6.70 -5.02
CA ALA A 41 -5.15 -8.03 -4.49
C ALA A 41 -5.51 -8.11 -2.99
N GLY A 42 -5.05 -7.13 -2.20
CA GLY A 42 -5.35 -7.05 -0.77
C GLY A 42 -6.85 -6.91 -0.47
N VAL A 43 -7.58 -6.09 -1.23
CA VAL A 43 -9.04 -5.95 -1.09
C VAL A 43 -9.77 -7.25 -1.45
N VAL A 44 -9.35 -7.91 -2.53
CA VAL A 44 -9.96 -9.18 -2.99
C VAL A 44 -9.71 -10.32 -2.02
N ILE A 45 -8.54 -10.38 -1.39
CA ILE A 45 -8.16 -11.47 -0.49
C ILE A 45 -8.57 -11.20 0.97
N GLY A 46 -8.68 -9.93 1.34
CA GLY A 46 -9.05 -9.47 2.67
C GLY A 46 -10.50 -9.79 3.06
N PRO A 47 -10.96 -9.27 4.21
CA PRO A 47 -12.26 -9.60 4.79
C PRO A 47 -13.46 -9.14 3.95
N PHE A 48 -13.25 -8.15 3.07
CA PHE A 48 -14.27 -7.62 2.17
C PHE A 48 -14.41 -8.43 0.87
N GLY A 49 -13.44 -9.27 0.53
CA GLY A 49 -13.46 -10.11 -0.66
C GLY A 49 -13.69 -11.58 -0.33
N LEU A 50 -12.68 -12.41 -0.56
CA LEU A 50 -12.71 -13.86 -0.41
C LEU A 50 -12.59 -14.34 1.05
N ARG A 51 -12.34 -13.43 2.01
CA ARG A 51 -12.23 -13.74 3.45
C ARG A 51 -11.22 -14.84 3.77
N ILE A 52 -10.15 -14.93 2.97
CA ILE A 52 -9.04 -15.87 3.20
C ILE A 52 -8.27 -15.47 4.47
N PHE A 53 -8.32 -14.19 4.81
CA PHE A 53 -7.75 -13.62 6.01
C PHE A 53 -8.84 -13.01 6.91
N SER A 54 -8.97 -13.57 8.11
CA SER A 54 -9.98 -13.16 9.11
C SER A 54 -9.38 -12.27 10.21
N GLU A 55 -8.10 -12.45 10.51
CA GLU A 55 -7.38 -11.74 11.56
C GLU A 55 -6.47 -10.67 10.93
N SER A 56 -6.88 -9.41 11.05
CA SER A 56 -6.15 -8.29 10.43
C SER A 56 -4.83 -7.97 11.15
N GLU A 57 -4.70 -8.32 12.43
CA GLU A 57 -3.60 -7.89 13.30
C GLU A 57 -2.24 -8.52 12.94
N ALA A 58 -2.22 -9.79 12.54
CA ALA A 58 -1.00 -10.47 12.08
C ALA A 58 -0.48 -9.90 10.75
N ILE A 59 -1.39 -9.48 9.86
CA ILE A 59 -1.04 -8.92 8.56
C ILE A 59 -0.50 -7.50 8.70
N LEU A 60 -1.01 -6.72 9.66
CA LEU A 60 -0.55 -5.35 9.90
C LEU A 60 0.94 -5.31 10.28
N HIS A 61 1.39 -6.17 11.19
CA HIS A 61 2.81 -6.23 11.57
C HIS A 61 3.73 -6.59 10.39
N VAL A 62 3.31 -7.54 9.55
CA VAL A 62 4.06 -7.92 8.34
C VAL A 62 4.06 -6.79 7.30
N ALA A 63 2.93 -6.09 7.16
CA ALA A 63 2.79 -4.96 6.23
C ALA A 63 3.64 -3.76 6.67
N GLU A 64 3.71 -3.46 7.97
CA GLU A 64 4.60 -2.42 8.52
C GLU A 64 6.05 -2.71 8.16
N LEU A 65 6.52 -3.94 8.41
CA LEU A 65 7.88 -4.35 8.03
C LEU A 65 8.09 -4.25 6.51
N GLY A 66 7.11 -4.69 5.71
CA GLY A 66 7.16 -4.59 4.25
C GLY A 66 7.28 -3.15 3.74
N VAL A 67 6.51 -2.22 4.31
CA VAL A 67 6.58 -0.78 3.97
C VAL A 67 7.91 -0.19 4.40
N VAL A 68 8.41 -0.53 5.60
CA VAL A 68 9.73 -0.08 6.06
C VAL A 68 10.83 -0.55 5.11
N MET A 69 10.84 -1.83 4.73
CA MET A 69 11.79 -2.38 3.77
C MET A 69 11.68 -1.71 2.39
N PHE A 70 10.45 -1.43 1.93
CA PHE A 70 10.22 -0.74 0.66
C PHE A 70 10.76 0.71 0.68
N LEU A 71 10.44 1.48 1.73
CA LEU A 71 10.93 2.83 1.90
C LEU A 71 12.46 2.87 2.08
N PHE A 72 13.03 1.85 2.72
CA PHE A 72 14.48 1.70 2.83
C PHE A 72 15.14 1.47 1.47
N ILE A 73 14.60 0.55 0.67
CA ILE A 73 15.09 0.29 -0.70
C ILE A 73 14.96 1.55 -1.56
N ILE A 74 13.82 2.23 -1.52
CA ILE A 74 13.64 3.52 -2.21
C ILE A 74 14.72 4.52 -1.75
N GLY A 75 14.99 4.59 -0.45
CA GLY A 75 16.04 5.43 0.11
C GLY A 75 17.45 5.10 -0.41
N LEU A 76 17.77 3.81 -0.56
CA LEU A 76 19.06 3.36 -1.11
C LEU A 76 19.19 3.59 -2.62
N GLU A 77 18.10 3.46 -3.38
CA GLU A 77 18.07 3.70 -4.83
C GLU A 77 18.18 5.20 -5.16
N MET A 78 17.73 6.05 -4.23
CA MET A 78 17.77 7.50 -4.37
C MET A 78 19.18 8.06 -4.17
N GLN A 79 19.72 8.66 -5.23
CA GLN A 79 21.00 9.38 -5.17
C GLN A 79 20.83 10.72 -4.41
N PRO A 80 21.58 10.97 -3.33
CA PRO A 80 21.44 12.19 -2.53
C PRO A 80 21.61 13.48 -3.33
N SER A 81 22.54 13.49 -4.29
CA SER A 81 22.79 14.65 -5.17
C SER A 81 21.56 15.01 -6.02
N ARG A 82 20.89 14.01 -6.58
CA ARG A 82 19.66 14.20 -7.37
C ARG A 82 18.53 14.74 -6.51
N LEU A 83 18.40 14.24 -5.28
CA LEU A 83 17.43 14.70 -4.30
C LEU A 83 17.68 16.17 -3.91
N TRP A 84 18.96 16.55 -3.77
CA TRP A 84 19.35 17.92 -3.45
C TRP A 84 19.05 18.91 -4.59
N GLY A 85 19.13 18.46 -5.85
CA GLY A 85 18.70 19.22 -7.03
C GLY A 85 17.18 19.41 -7.08
N LEU A 86 16.43 18.40 -6.67
CA LEU A 86 14.95 18.41 -6.64
C LEU A 86 14.37 19.05 -5.37
N ARG A 87 15.19 19.46 -4.40
CA ARG A 87 14.71 19.92 -3.08
C ARG A 87 13.69 21.06 -3.17
N ARG A 88 13.84 21.99 -4.12
CA ARG A 88 12.90 23.10 -4.31
C ARG A 88 11.55 22.63 -4.86
N GLU A 89 11.55 21.65 -5.76
CA GLU A 89 10.30 21.07 -6.28
C GLU A 89 9.63 20.20 -5.23
N ILE A 90 10.37 19.32 -4.56
CA ILE A 90 9.84 18.40 -3.54
C ILE A 90 9.30 19.18 -2.33
N PHE A 91 10.10 20.06 -1.74
CA PHE A 91 9.69 20.80 -0.54
C PHE A 91 8.85 22.05 -0.84
N GLY A 92 8.97 22.63 -2.03
CA GLY A 92 8.16 23.79 -2.44
C GLY A 92 6.82 23.33 -3.02
N LEU A 93 6.85 22.81 -4.24
CA LEU A 93 5.64 22.40 -4.97
C LEU A 93 4.99 21.18 -4.33
N GLY A 94 5.77 20.18 -3.89
CA GLY A 94 5.23 18.97 -3.27
C GLY A 94 4.51 19.26 -1.95
N ALA A 95 5.11 20.04 -1.06
CA ALA A 95 4.45 20.44 0.20
C ALA A 95 3.20 21.30 -0.06
N LEU A 96 3.26 22.23 -1.02
CA LEU A 96 2.11 23.02 -1.43
C LEU A 96 0.98 22.13 -1.96
N GLN A 97 1.30 21.17 -2.84
CA GLN A 97 0.34 20.24 -3.39
C GLN A 97 -0.31 19.38 -2.30
N VAL A 98 0.48 18.83 -1.38
CA VAL A 98 -0.06 18.05 -0.25
C VAL A 98 -0.95 18.92 0.62
N GLY A 99 -0.52 20.14 0.96
CA GLY A 99 -1.31 21.08 1.75
C GLY A 99 -2.63 21.45 1.08
N VAL A 100 -2.61 21.77 -0.22
CA VAL A 100 -3.80 22.11 -1.00
C VAL A 100 -4.75 20.90 -1.10
N CYS A 101 -4.24 19.71 -1.41
CA CYS A 101 -5.06 18.49 -1.44
C CYS A 101 -5.68 18.20 -0.06
N ALA A 102 -4.91 18.34 1.02
CA ALA A 102 -5.40 18.14 2.38
C ALA A 102 -6.54 19.12 2.72
N VAL A 103 -6.35 20.41 2.42
CA VAL A 103 -7.38 21.44 2.64
C VAL A 103 -8.63 21.17 1.80
N LEU A 104 -8.48 20.84 0.52
CA LEU A 104 -9.62 20.58 -0.36
C LEU A 104 -10.39 19.33 0.08
N LEU A 105 -9.70 18.22 0.37
CA LEU A 105 -10.33 16.99 0.84
C LEU A 105 -11.04 17.20 2.18
N THR A 106 -10.41 17.95 3.11
CA THR A 106 -11.04 18.31 4.38
C THR A 106 -12.27 19.19 4.17
N GLY A 107 -12.19 20.18 3.28
CA GLY A 107 -13.32 21.05 2.94
C GLY A 107 -14.49 20.28 2.32
N VAL A 108 -14.22 19.31 1.45
CA VAL A 108 -15.25 18.40 0.90
C VAL A 108 -15.85 17.53 2.00
N GLY A 109 -15.04 16.99 2.91
CA GLY A 109 -15.52 16.21 4.06
C GLY A 109 -16.47 17.03 4.95
N LEU A 110 -16.10 18.28 5.26
CA LEU A 110 -16.92 19.21 6.03
C LEU A 110 -18.23 19.56 5.33
N ALA A 111 -18.18 19.84 4.02
CA ALA A 111 -19.38 20.08 3.24
C ALA A 111 -20.30 18.85 3.18
N GLY A 112 -19.72 17.64 3.24
CA GLY A 112 -20.43 16.37 3.37
C GLY A 112 -20.94 16.05 4.80
N GLY A 113 -20.70 16.92 5.78
CA GLY A 113 -21.18 16.77 7.15
C GLY A 113 -20.31 15.93 8.08
N PHE A 114 -19.06 15.61 7.69
CA PHE A 114 -18.11 14.96 8.60
C PHE A 114 -17.60 15.95 9.66
N PRO A 115 -17.60 15.58 10.95
CA PRO A 115 -17.01 16.40 12.01
C PRO A 115 -15.47 16.39 11.90
N ILE A 116 -14.85 17.53 12.23
CA ILE A 116 -13.38 17.71 12.32
C ILE A 116 -12.88 17.09 13.62
#